data_AF-A0A832XVY1-F1
#
_entry.id   AF-A0A832XVY1-F1
#
_cell.length_a   1.000
_cell.length_b   1.000
_cell.length_c   1.000
_cell.angle_alpha   90.00
_cell.angle_beta   90.00
_cell.angle_gamma   90.00
#
_symmetry.space_group_name_H-M   'P 1'
#
loop_
_entity.id
_entity.type
_entity.pdbx_description
1 polymer ?
#
loop_
_entity_poly.entity_id
_entity_poly.type
_entity_poly.pdbx_seq_one_letter_code
_entity_poly.pdbx_strand_id
1 'polypeptide(L)' 'MASGSGERTTAFIEIELYQEDAPLHVENFLLLVDDLRYDFTTFHRVIDDFMVQGGDFENRDGTGGYTGKWFGYCNGDE' A
#
# COMPACT_ATOMS: atom_id res chain seq x y z
N MET A 1 19.65 -13.83 -25.92
CA MET A 1 19.73 -12.46 -25.35
C MET A 1 18.39 -11.80 -25.59
N ALA A 2 17.51 -11.79 -24.59
CA ALA A 2 16.21 -11.13 -24.71
C ALA A 2 16.42 -9.62 -24.58
N SER A 3 16.33 -8.94 -25.71
CA SER A 3 16.26 -7.49 -25.82
C SER A 3 14.87 -7.04 -25.33
N GLY A 4 14.69 -6.90 -24.02
CA GLY A 4 13.51 -6.25 -23.47
C GLY A 4 13.69 -4.74 -23.56
N SER A 5 13.00 -4.08 -24.48
CA SER A 5 12.88 -2.62 -24.48
C SER A 5 12.20 -2.20 -23.18
N GLY A 6 12.95 -1.54 -22.30
CA GLY A 6 12.48 -1.02 -21.02
C GLY A 6 11.53 0.17 -21.19
N GLU A 7 10.35 -0.08 -21.76
CA GLU A 7 9.32 0.92 -21.92
C GLU A 7 8.62 1.13 -20.57
N ARG A 8 8.86 2.29 -19.97
CA ARG A 8 8.21 2.70 -18.73
C ARG A 8 6.78 3.12 -19.04
N THR A 9 5.81 2.33 -18.60
CA THR A 9 4.39 2.70 -18.64
C THR A 9 4.01 3.44 -17.37
N THR A 10 3.23 4.50 -17.49
CA THR A 10 2.61 5.19 -16.35
C THR A 10 1.10 5.08 -16.50
N ALA A 11 0.43 4.64 -15.45
CA ALA A 11 -1.00 4.38 -15.44
C ALA A 11 -1.63 5.02 -14.18
N PHE A 12 -2.89 5.42 -14.31
CA PHE A 12 -3.70 5.82 -13.17
C PHE A 12 -4.48 4.61 -12.68
N ILE A 13 -4.47 4.39 -11.37
CA ILE A 13 -5.21 3.33 -10.70
C ILE A 13 -6.22 4.00 -9.78
N GLU A 14 -7.49 3.70 -9.98
CA GLU A 14 -8.59 4.13 -9.11
C GLU A 14 -8.98 2.95 -8.22
N ILE A 15 -9.14 3.22 -6.92
CA ILE A 15 -9.44 2.19 -5.90
C ILE A 15 -10.66 2.67 -5.11
N GLU A 16 -11.69 1.82 -5.05
CA GLU A 16 -12.85 2.02 -4.18
C GLU A 16 -12.59 1.43 -2.79
N LEU A 17 -13.02 2.15 -1.75
CA LEU A 17 -12.86 1.75 -0.36
C LEU A 17 -14.23 1.49 0.28
N TYR A 18 -14.46 0.28 0.77
CA TYR A 18 -15.73 -0.11 1.39
C TYR A 18 -15.78 0.29 2.87
N GLN A 19 -16.15 1.54 3.14
CA GLN A 19 -16.16 2.10 4.48
C GLN A 19 -17.18 1.44 5.42
N GLU A 20 -18.29 0.93 4.89
CA GLU A 20 -19.31 0.24 5.69
C GLU A 20 -18.80 -1.10 6.23
N ASP A 21 -17.99 -1.82 5.45
CA ASP A 21 -17.45 -3.13 5.83
C ASP A 21 -16.22 -3.04 6.72
N ALA A 22 -15.36 -2.05 6.48
CA ALA A 22 -14.05 -1.94 7.12
C ALA A 22 -13.71 -0.50 7.56
N PRO A 23 -14.52 0.14 8.42
CA PRO A 23 -14.42 1.57 8.70
C PRO A 23 -13.05 2.00 9.23
N LEU A 24 -12.44 1.22 10.13
CA LEU A 24 -11.15 1.53 10.73
C LEU A 24 -9.99 1.39 9.73
N HIS A 25 -10.06 0.40 8.83
CA HIS A 25 -9.05 0.21 7.79
C HIS A 25 -9.11 1.33 6.75
N VAL A 26 -10.33 1.71 6.33
CA VAL A 26 -10.54 2.82 5.41
C VAL A 26 -10.08 4.13 6.02
N GLU A 27 -10.42 4.42 7.28
CA GLU A 27 -9.94 5.62 7.98
C GLU A 27 -8.41 5.66 8.02
N ASN A 28 -7.76 4.55 8.41
CA ASN A 28 -6.30 4.50 8.44
C ASN A 28 -5.66 4.72 7.07
N PHE A 29 -6.21 4.10 6.02
CA PHE A 29 -5.69 4.24 4.67
C PHE A 29 -5.78 5.70 4.19
N LEU A 30 -6.93 6.35 4.41
CA LEU A 30 -7.14 7.75 4.05
C LEU A 30 -6.21 8.69 4.84
N LEU A 31 -6.01 8.46 6.14
CA LEU A 31 -5.06 9.24 6.94
C LEU A 31 -3.63 9.18 6.39
N LEU A 32 -3.17 7.99 5.98
CA LEU A 32 -1.83 7.84 5.39
C LEU A 32 -1.73 8.49 4.00
N VAL A 33 -2.83 8.55 3.23
CA VAL A 33 -2.91 9.29 1.97
C VAL A 33 -2.83 10.79 2.21
N ASP A 34 -3.62 11.33 3.15
CA ASP A 34 -3.64 12.76 3.47
C ASP A 34 -2.28 13.25 3.99
N ASP A 35 -1.55 12.39 4.72
CA ASP A 35 -0.19 12.64 5.20
C ASP A 35 0.90 12.43 4.12
N LEU A 36 0.52 12.14 2.88
CA LEU A 36 1.41 11.86 1.74
C LEU A 36 2.40 10.71 2.01
N ARG A 37 2.04 9.74 2.85
CA ARG A 37 2.93 8.63 3.22
C ARG A 37 3.15 7.65 2.10
N TYR A 38 2.18 7.50 1.19
CA TYR A 38 2.30 6.62 0.04
C TYR A 38 3.00 7.26 -1.16
N ASP A 39 3.25 8.58 -1.12
CA ASP A 39 3.96 9.27 -2.20
C ASP A 39 5.39 8.75 -2.35
N PHE A 40 5.78 8.50 -3.61
CA PHE A 40 7.09 7.94 -3.97
C PHE A 40 7.43 6.60 -3.31
N THR A 41 6.44 5.90 -2.75
CA THR A 41 6.62 4.51 -2.31
C THR A 41 6.74 3.58 -3.50
N THR A 42 7.41 2.46 -3.28
CA THR A 42 7.62 1.42 -4.30
C THR A 42 6.80 0.19 -3.96
N PHE A 43 6.30 -0.49 -4.98
CA PHE A 43 5.83 -1.88 -4.84
C PHE A 43 7.06 -2.77 -4.65
N HIS A 44 7.39 -3.07 -3.39
CA HIS A 44 8.59 -3.85 -3.03
C HIS A 44 8.40 -5.35 -3.28
N ARG A 45 7.16 -5.80 -3.49
CA ARG A 45 6.86 -7.20 -3.82
C ARG A 45 5.83 -7.29 -4.94
N VAL A 46 6.21 -7.94 -6.02
CA VAL A 46 5.39 -8.19 -7.22
C VAL A 46 5.47 -9.68 -7.53
N ILE A 47 4.33 -10.34 -7.61
CA ILE A 47 4.23 -11.75 -7.96
C ILE A 47 3.28 -11.87 -9.14
N ASP A 48 3.82 -12.36 -10.26
CA ASP A 48 3.08 -12.57 -11.50
C ASP A 48 1.84 -13.44 -11.25
N ASP A 49 0.72 -13.06 -11.88
CA ASP A 49 -0.59 -13.72 -11.76
C ASP A 49 -1.14 -13.82 -10.32
N PHE A 50 -0.65 -12.99 -9.40
CA PHE A 50 -1.13 -12.99 -8.02
C PHE A 50 -1.41 -11.59 -7.49
N MET A 51 -0.38 -10.82 -7.13
CA MET A 51 -0.57 -9.53 -6.48
C MET A 51 0.67 -8.63 -6.55
N VAL A 52 0.42 -7.35 -6.29
CA VAL A 52 1.44 -6.34 -6.00
C VAL A 52 1.24 -5.81 -4.57
N GLN A 53 2.33 -5.67 -3.83
CA GLN A 53 2.35 -5.19 -2.45
C GLN A 53 3.30 -4.01 -2.32
N GLY A 54 2.80 -2.96 -1.68
CA GLY A 54 3.52 -1.71 -1.40
C GLY A 54 3.20 -1.22 0.01
N GLY A 55 3.30 0.09 0.22
CA GLY A 55 2.90 0.72 1.48
C GLY A 55 3.97 0.73 2.58
N ASP A 56 5.14 0.13 2.36
CA ASP A 56 6.31 0.33 3.21
C ASP A 56 7.06 1.60 2.79
N PHE A 57 6.78 2.69 3.50
CA PHE A 57 7.40 4.00 3.29
C PHE A 57 8.66 4.23 4.13
N GLU A 58 9.02 3.31 5.03
CA GLU A 58 10.21 3.45 5.90
C GLU A 58 11.41 2.71 5.32
N ASN A 59 11.27 1.40 5.09
CA ASN A 59 12.37 0.52 4.71
C ASN A 59 12.29 0.09 3.24
N ARG A 60 11.09 0.18 2.64
CA ARG A 60 10.80 -0.19 1.25
C ARG A 60 11.12 -1.64 0.92
N ASP A 61 11.14 -2.52 1.93
CA ASP A 61 11.44 -3.95 1.80
C ASP A 61 10.36 -4.86 2.40
N GLY A 62 9.32 -4.25 3.00
CA GLY A 62 8.20 -4.93 3.62
C GLY A 62 8.36 -5.15 5.13
N THR A 63 9.44 -4.66 5.74
CA THR A 63 9.68 -4.77 7.19
C THR A 63 9.25 -3.53 7.97
N GLY A 64 8.98 -2.41 7.27
CA GLY A 64 8.58 -1.15 7.87
C GLY A 64 7.14 -0.74 7.56
N GLY A 65 6.83 0.51 7.89
CA GLY A 65 5.50 1.08 7.78
C GLY A 65 4.74 0.99 9.10
N TYR A 66 3.98 2.04 9.40
CA TYR A 66 3.15 2.11 10.58
C TYR A 66 1.76 2.66 10.25
N THR A 67 0.82 2.43 11.17
CA THR A 67 -0.55 2.92 11.08
C THR A 67 -0.60 4.44 11.31
N GLY A 68 -1.39 5.18 10.54
CA GLY A 68 -1.62 6.61 10.78
C GLY A 68 -2.40 6.84 12.07
N LYS A 69 -3.29 5.90 12.42
CA LYS A 69 -4.00 5.89 13.70
C LYS A 69 -4.01 4.49 14.31
N TRP A 70 -3.62 4.41 15.57
CA TRP A 70 -3.70 3.17 16.35
C TRP A 70 -5.08 3.05 16.97
N PHE A 71 -5.79 1.96 16.65
CA PHE A 71 -7.14 1.70 17.16
C PHE A 71 -7.19 0.69 18.31
N GLY A 72 -6.05 0.26 18.84
CA GLY A 72 -5.99 -0.76 19.90
C GLY A 72 -5.82 -2.18 19.38
N TYR A 73 -6.31 -2.48 18.18
CA TYR A 73 -6.35 -3.85 17.66
C TYR A 73 -5.01 -4.31 17.06
N CYS A 74 -4.43 -5.39 17.60
CA CYS A 74 -3.33 -6.14 17.01
C CYS A 74 -3.70 -7.62 16.88
N ASN A 75 -3.61 -8.21 15.69
CA ASN A 75 -3.93 -9.64 15.48
C ASN A 75 -5.35 -10.07 15.92
N GLY A 76 -6.31 -9.15 15.98
CA GLY A 76 -7.67 -9.44 16.43
C GLY A 76 -7.87 -9.39 17.95
N ASP A 77 -6.82 -9.08 18.71
CA ASP A 77 -6.89 -8.83 20.15
C ASP A 77 -6.85 -7.32 20.43
N GLU A 78 -7.65 -6.89 21.42
CA GLU A 78 -7.69 -5.52 21.98
C GLU A 78 -6.45 -5.16 22.81
#